data_AF-A0A952DLC0-F1
#
_entry.id   AF-A0A952DLC0-F1
#
_cell.length_a   1.000
_cell.length_b   1.000
_cell.length_c   1.000
_cell.angle_alpha   90.00
_cell.angle_beta   90.00
_cell.angle_gamma   90.00
#
_symmetry.space_group_name_H-M   'P 1'
#
loop_
_entity.id
_entity.type
_entity.pdbx_description
1 polymer ?
#
loop_
_entity_poly.entity_id
_entity_poly.type
_entity_poly.pdbx_seq_one_letter_code
_entity_poly.pdbx_strand_id
1 'polypeptide(L)'
;MTDQTAQPQPTDMNVPSVAPAPAAADEAAESTSEALEDQNIFDLLGINKATDQEKELFLDELQQVIWEDFVENDVELLLTEDELKEFRKISENGEAKEDERQGQMIEFLEKLIPDLEKIMLEKALELKEELTRERITEYQDFYKNDAAKLETVNQALSLADQQQWRTAAEKLNSLQA
;
A
#
# COMPACT_ATOMS: atom_id res chain seq x y z
N MET A 1 10.76 -54.09 71.78
CA MET A 1 11.74 -54.43 70.73
C MET A 1 11.13 -53.99 69.42
N THR A 2 11.82 -53.10 68.73
CA THR A 2 11.35 -52.28 67.59
C THR A 2 11.45 -53.02 66.26
N ASP A 3 10.40 -52.84 65.46
CA ASP A 3 10.24 -53.23 64.06
C ASP A 3 10.83 -52.16 63.11
N GLN A 4 10.80 -52.44 61.81
CA GLN A 4 11.77 -52.11 60.77
C GLN A 4 11.21 -51.11 59.72
N THR A 5 12.10 -50.31 59.12
CA THR A 5 12.05 -49.67 57.76
C THR A 5 10.91 -48.73 57.34
N ALA A 6 11.28 -47.52 56.88
CA ALA A 6 11.06 -47.02 55.51
C ALA A 6 11.59 -45.58 55.32
N GLN A 7 12.18 -45.32 54.14
CA GLN A 7 12.84 -44.09 53.69
C GLN A 7 11.87 -42.95 53.33
N PRO A 8 12.33 -41.67 53.30
CA PRO A 8 11.52 -40.50 52.96
C PRO A 8 11.41 -40.25 51.45
N GLN A 9 10.21 -39.86 50.99
CA GLN A 9 9.96 -39.30 49.64
C GLN A 9 10.13 -37.77 49.66
N PRO A 10 10.74 -37.14 48.64
CA PRO A 10 10.62 -35.71 48.42
C PRO A 10 9.52 -35.35 47.40
N THR A 11 8.84 -34.26 47.77
CA THR A 11 7.88 -33.36 47.09
C THR A 11 7.96 -33.17 45.57
N ASP A 12 6.76 -33.26 44.97
CA ASP A 12 6.06 -32.21 44.18
C ASP A 12 6.84 -31.40 43.13
N MET A 13 6.55 -31.66 41.84
CA MET A 13 6.48 -30.59 40.84
C MET A 13 5.54 -31.00 39.69
N ASN A 14 4.33 -30.44 39.78
CA ASN A 14 3.26 -30.41 38.80
C ASN A 14 3.73 -29.80 37.46
N VAL A 15 3.82 -30.61 36.39
CA VAL A 15 4.04 -30.14 35.01
C VAL A 15 2.70 -29.85 34.33
N PRO A 16 2.33 -28.59 34.03
CA PRO A 16 1.22 -28.35 33.12
C PRO A 16 1.66 -28.60 31.69
N SER A 17 0.98 -29.57 31.06
CA SER A 17 0.97 -29.83 29.62
C SER A 17 0.59 -28.56 28.86
N VAL A 18 1.52 -27.99 28.11
CA VAL A 18 1.25 -26.88 27.19
C VAL A 18 0.94 -27.48 25.83
N ALA A 19 -0.35 -27.52 25.49
CA ALA A 19 -0.81 -27.77 24.13
C ALA A 19 -0.26 -26.68 23.19
N PRO A 20 0.08 -27.00 21.92
CA PRO A 20 0.44 -25.98 20.96
C PRO A 20 -0.78 -25.10 20.70
N ALA A 21 -0.68 -23.81 21.06
CA ALA A 21 -1.61 -22.80 20.64
C ALA A 21 -1.63 -22.74 19.10
N PRO A 22 -2.81 -22.64 18.45
CA PRO A 22 -2.89 -22.48 17.01
C PRO A 22 -2.19 -21.18 16.60
N ALA A 23 -1.40 -21.28 15.53
CA ALA A 23 -0.70 -20.19 14.90
C ALA A 23 -1.67 -19.08 14.48
N ALA A 24 -1.27 -17.85 14.82
CA ALA A 24 -1.63 -16.57 14.23
C ALA A 24 -2.80 -16.57 13.24
N ALA A 25 -3.98 -16.18 13.72
CA ALA A 25 -4.81 -15.27 12.95
C ALA A 25 -4.15 -13.89 13.10
N ASP A 26 -3.40 -13.48 12.08
CA ASP A 26 -3.02 -12.08 11.87
C ASP A 26 -4.28 -11.37 11.30
N GLU A 27 -5.29 -11.23 12.16
CA GLU A 27 -6.39 -10.32 11.91
C GLU A 27 -5.83 -8.92 12.16
N ALA A 28 -5.62 -8.18 11.06
CA ALA A 28 -5.51 -6.74 10.96
C ALA A 28 -5.27 -6.03 12.30
N ALA A 29 -4.00 -5.85 12.66
CA ALA A 29 -3.67 -4.76 13.56
C ALA A 29 -4.16 -3.47 12.87
N GLU A 30 -5.25 -2.87 13.38
CA GLU A 30 -5.68 -1.54 12.96
C GLU A 30 -4.46 -0.63 13.07
N SER A 31 -3.86 -0.31 11.93
CA SER A 31 -2.74 0.61 11.88
C SER A 31 -3.26 1.94 12.41
N THR A 32 -2.82 2.32 13.62
CA THR A 32 -3.11 3.65 14.19
C THR A 32 -2.32 4.75 13.48
N SER A 33 -1.52 4.39 12.47
CA SER A 33 -0.74 5.33 11.69
C SER A 33 -1.67 6.24 10.89
N GLU A 34 -1.29 7.51 10.86
CA GLU A 34 -1.91 8.53 10.02
C GLU A 34 -1.12 8.75 8.72
N ALA A 35 0.08 8.17 8.58
CA ALA A 35 0.95 8.34 7.43
C ALA A 35 0.35 7.71 6.16
N LEU A 36 0.65 8.27 4.99
CA LEU A 36 0.06 7.85 3.72
C LEU A 36 0.56 6.47 3.28
N GLU A 37 1.86 6.17 3.51
CA GLU A 37 2.45 4.89 3.13
C GLU A 37 1.78 3.70 3.82
N ASP A 38 1.28 3.90 5.03
CA ASP A 38 0.64 2.87 5.84
C ASP A 38 -0.84 2.64 5.47
N GLN A 39 -1.43 3.49 4.63
CA GLN A 39 -2.85 3.37 4.29
C GLN A 39 -3.09 2.45 3.11
N ASN A 40 -4.13 1.62 3.23
CA ASN A 40 -4.67 0.87 2.13
C ASN A 40 -5.36 1.81 1.13
N ILE A 41 -4.99 1.74 -0.14
CA ILE A 41 -5.56 2.59 -1.20
C ILE A 41 -7.07 2.39 -1.36
N PHE A 42 -7.57 1.17 -1.16
CA PHE A 42 -9.00 0.88 -1.25
C PHE A 42 -9.80 1.54 -0.11
N ASP A 43 -9.19 1.68 1.07
CA ASP A 43 -9.76 2.43 2.19
C ASP A 43 -9.81 3.92 1.87
N LEU A 44 -8.72 4.48 1.36
CA LEU A 44 -8.63 5.89 0.97
C LEU A 44 -9.66 6.25 -0.11
N LEU A 45 -9.93 5.34 -1.04
CA LEU A 45 -10.88 5.54 -2.14
C LEU A 45 -12.31 5.07 -1.82
N GLY A 46 -12.52 4.40 -0.68
CA GLY A 46 -13.83 3.91 -0.25
C GLY A 46 -14.37 2.78 -1.14
N ILE A 47 -13.48 2.00 -1.74
CA ILE A 47 -13.81 0.87 -2.62
C ILE A 47 -13.47 -0.48 -1.98
N ASN A 48 -13.38 -0.55 -0.65
CA ASN A 48 -13.11 -1.81 0.07
C ASN A 48 -14.07 -2.95 -0.23
N LYS A 49 -15.30 -2.61 -0.64
CA LYS A 49 -16.34 -3.56 -1.01
C LYS A 49 -16.18 -4.12 -2.43
N ALA A 50 -15.23 -3.61 -3.22
CA ALA A 50 -14.85 -4.18 -4.50
C ALA A 50 -14.35 -5.62 -4.32
N THR A 51 -14.61 -6.45 -5.32
CA THR A 51 -14.11 -7.82 -5.37
C THR A 51 -12.59 -7.85 -5.49
N ASP A 52 -11.98 -8.97 -5.11
CA ASP A 52 -10.53 -9.12 -5.21
C ASP A 52 -10.05 -8.95 -6.66
N GLN A 53 -10.84 -9.42 -7.63
CA GLN A 53 -10.53 -9.25 -9.05
C GLN A 53 -10.58 -7.78 -9.50
N GLU A 54 -11.56 -7.00 -9.03
CA GLU A 54 -11.62 -5.56 -9.33
C GLU A 54 -10.47 -4.80 -8.67
N LYS A 55 -10.07 -5.22 -7.47
CA LYS A 55 -8.92 -4.66 -6.75
C LYS A 55 -7.60 -4.96 -7.46
N GLU A 56 -7.41 -6.19 -7.93
CA GLU A 56 -6.22 -6.59 -8.71
C GLU A 56 -6.13 -5.78 -10.01
N LEU A 57 -7.22 -5.72 -10.79
CA LEU A 57 -7.25 -4.95 -12.03
C LEU A 57 -6.91 -3.47 -11.79
N PHE A 58 -7.48 -2.88 -10.73
CA PHE A 58 -7.18 -1.50 -10.35
C PHE A 58 -5.70 -1.31 -10.00
N LEU A 59 -5.08 -2.24 -9.28
CA LEU A 59 -3.66 -2.15 -8.94
C LEU A 59 -2.77 -2.31 -10.18
N ASP A 60 -3.15 -3.17 -11.13
CA ASP A 60 -2.44 -3.32 -12.40
C ASP A 60 -2.50 -2.04 -13.23
N GLU A 61 -3.68 -1.43 -13.35
CA GLU A 61 -3.87 -0.14 -14.03
C GLU A 61 -3.03 0.97 -13.37
N LEU A 62 -3.01 1.04 -12.04
CA LEU A 62 -2.18 2.01 -11.32
C LEU A 62 -0.68 1.80 -11.57
N GLN A 63 -0.20 0.56 -11.52
CA GLN A 63 1.20 0.26 -11.79
C GLN A 63 1.57 0.67 -13.22
N GLN A 64 0.69 0.43 -14.17
CA GLN A 64 0.89 0.84 -15.56
C GLN A 64 0.97 2.37 -15.69
N VAL A 65 0.05 3.12 -15.07
CA VAL A 65 0.08 4.59 -15.10
C VAL A 65 1.37 5.15 -14.51
N ILE A 66 1.81 4.63 -13.35
CA ILE A 66 3.08 5.05 -12.72
C ILE A 66 4.27 4.74 -13.62
N TRP A 67 4.27 3.56 -14.24
CA TRP A 67 5.33 3.15 -15.15
C TRP A 67 5.40 4.01 -16.40
N GLU A 68 4.27 4.26 -17.06
CA GLU A 68 4.18 5.10 -18.25
C GLU A 68 4.64 6.52 -17.95
N ASP A 69 4.14 7.12 -16.86
CA ASP A 69 4.56 8.46 -16.43
C ASP A 69 6.07 8.53 -16.18
N PHE A 70 6.62 7.56 -15.47
CA PHE A 70 8.05 7.50 -15.19
C PHE A 70 8.90 7.40 -16.47
N VAL A 71 8.48 6.55 -17.40
CA VAL A 71 9.19 6.35 -18.68
C VAL A 71 9.11 7.59 -19.58
N GLU A 72 7.96 8.26 -19.60
CA GLU A 72 7.75 9.43 -20.45
C GLU A 72 8.41 10.69 -19.89
N ASN A 73 8.35 10.90 -18.58
CA ASN A 73 8.71 12.19 -17.97
C ASN A 73 10.03 12.18 -17.21
N ASP A 74 10.46 11.05 -16.64
CA ASP A 74 11.63 11.01 -15.73
C ASP A 74 12.85 10.32 -16.32
N VAL A 75 12.64 9.23 -17.07
CA VAL A 75 13.74 8.45 -17.66
C VAL A 75 14.69 9.33 -18.48
N GLU A 76 14.18 10.25 -19.29
CA GLU A 76 15.05 11.15 -20.08
C GLU A 76 15.88 12.13 -19.24
N LEU A 77 15.45 12.43 -18.01
CA LEU A 77 16.15 13.30 -17.07
C LEU A 77 17.20 12.56 -16.25
N LEU A 78 17.02 11.25 -16.08
CA LEU A 78 17.85 10.39 -15.23
C LEU A 78 18.97 9.67 -16.01
N LEU A 79 18.84 9.56 -17.33
CA LEU A 79 19.79 8.86 -18.20
C LEU A 79 20.60 9.85 -19.04
N THR A 80 21.84 9.47 -19.36
CA THR A 80 22.62 10.16 -20.39
C THR A 80 22.08 9.88 -21.79
N GLU A 81 22.45 10.70 -22.78
CA GLU A 81 21.99 10.52 -24.17
C GLU A 81 22.32 9.13 -24.75
N ASP A 82 23.46 8.55 -24.38
CA ASP A 82 23.87 7.24 -24.89
C ASP A 82 23.10 6.11 -24.20
N GLU A 83 22.87 6.20 -22.89
CA GLU A 83 22.03 5.24 -22.16
C GLU A 83 20.57 5.31 -22.62
N LEU A 84 20.05 6.52 -22.89
CA LEU A 84 18.70 6.72 -23.40
C LEU A 84 18.51 6.08 -24.79
N LYS A 85 19.53 6.15 -25.66
CA LYS A 85 19.51 5.45 -26.96
C LYS A 85 19.44 3.93 -26.78
N GLU A 86 20.13 3.38 -25.78
CA GLU A 86 20.08 1.94 -25.49
C GLU A 86 18.72 1.55 -24.90
N PHE A 87 18.20 2.33 -23.95
CA PHE A 87 16.87 2.15 -23.40
C PHE A 87 15.79 2.14 -24.48
N ARG A 88 15.83 3.10 -25.43
CA ARG A 88 14.87 3.17 -26.55
C ARG A 88 14.93 1.93 -27.44
N LYS A 89 16.10 1.33 -27.67
CA LYS A 89 16.19 0.07 -28.44
C LYS A 89 15.44 -1.07 -27.76
N ILE A 90 15.43 -1.10 -26.43
CA ILE A 90 14.68 -2.10 -25.65
C ILE A 90 13.18 -1.79 -25.76
N SER A 91 12.78 -0.53 -25.56
CA SER A 91 11.39 -0.06 -25.66
C SER A 91 10.77 -0.26 -27.05
N GLU A 92 11.56 -0.11 -28.11
CA GLU A 92 11.12 -0.27 -29.50
C GLU A 92 11.27 -1.71 -30.02
N ASN A 93 11.70 -2.65 -29.16
CA ASN A 93 11.89 -4.04 -29.54
C ASN A 93 10.54 -4.74 -29.77
N GLY A 94 10.06 -4.69 -31.01
CA GLY A 94 8.81 -5.32 -31.44
C GLY A 94 8.84 -6.85 -31.51
N GLU A 95 9.98 -7.50 -31.24
CA GLU A 95 10.09 -8.96 -31.19
C GLU A 95 9.71 -9.53 -29.80
N ALA A 96 9.81 -8.73 -28.74
CA ALA A 96 9.46 -9.12 -27.38
C ALA A 96 7.97 -8.90 -27.10
N LYS A 97 7.39 -9.74 -26.24
CA LYS A 97 6.07 -9.45 -25.66
C LYS A 97 6.17 -8.25 -24.73
N GLU A 98 5.05 -7.58 -24.49
CA GLU A 98 4.96 -6.40 -23.65
C GLU A 98 5.54 -6.61 -22.24
N ASP A 99 5.09 -7.64 -21.52
CA ASP A 99 5.59 -7.96 -20.18
C ASP A 99 7.10 -8.26 -20.17
N GLU A 100 7.58 -8.99 -21.18
CA GLU A 100 9.01 -9.32 -21.31
C GLU A 100 9.84 -8.06 -21.58
N ARG A 101 9.31 -7.17 -22.41
CA ARG A 101 9.94 -5.89 -22.74
C ARG A 101 9.99 -4.97 -21.53
N GLN A 102 8.89 -4.85 -20.79
CA GLN A 102 8.83 -4.06 -19.56
C GLN A 102 9.81 -4.60 -18.51
N GLY A 103 9.89 -5.92 -18.32
CA GLY A 103 10.89 -6.53 -17.44
C GLY A 103 12.34 -6.19 -17.85
N GLN A 104 12.65 -6.26 -19.15
CA GLN A 104 13.96 -5.86 -19.66
C GLN A 104 14.27 -4.37 -19.45
N MET A 105 13.26 -3.51 -19.61
CA MET A 105 13.38 -2.08 -19.35
C MET A 105 13.66 -1.81 -17.87
N ILE A 106 12.92 -2.43 -16.96
CA ILE A 106 13.15 -2.31 -15.51
C ILE A 106 14.57 -2.76 -15.15
N GLU A 107 14.98 -3.95 -15.58
CA GLU A 107 16.33 -4.48 -15.32
C GLU A 107 17.46 -3.61 -15.88
N PHE A 108 17.18 -2.85 -16.94
CA PHE A 108 18.12 -1.89 -17.52
C PHE A 108 18.20 -0.64 -16.65
N LEU A 109 17.04 -0.09 -16.27
CA LEU A 109 16.95 1.11 -15.44
C LEU A 109 17.53 0.88 -14.04
N GLU A 110 17.30 -0.27 -13.40
CA GLU A 110 17.86 -0.59 -12.08
C GLU A 110 19.39 -0.55 -12.03
N LYS A 111 20.07 -0.83 -13.15
CA LYS A 111 21.53 -0.81 -13.23
C LYS A 111 22.10 0.59 -13.33
N LEU A 112 21.31 1.54 -13.83
CA LEU A 112 21.75 2.90 -14.16
C LEU A 112 21.24 3.93 -13.16
N ILE A 113 20.00 3.75 -12.69
CA ILE A 113 19.30 4.65 -11.79
C ILE A 113 19.44 4.08 -10.37
N PRO A 114 20.29 4.66 -9.51
CA PRO A 114 20.34 4.27 -8.11
C PRO A 114 19.00 4.60 -7.45
N ASP A 115 18.59 3.76 -6.50
CA ASP A 115 17.35 3.94 -5.74
C ASP A 115 16.08 3.99 -6.63
N LEU A 116 16.08 3.33 -7.79
CA LEU A 116 14.91 3.26 -8.68
C LEU A 116 13.64 2.81 -7.95
N GLU A 117 13.72 1.76 -7.13
CA GLU A 117 12.59 1.26 -6.32
C GLU A 117 12.01 2.35 -5.42
N LYS A 118 12.87 3.20 -4.84
CA LYS A 118 12.44 4.31 -3.99
C LYS A 118 11.74 5.38 -4.81
N ILE A 119 12.25 5.72 -6.00
CA ILE A 119 11.60 6.68 -6.91
C ILE A 119 10.21 6.17 -7.30
N MET A 120 10.10 4.88 -7.65
CA MET A 120 8.82 4.25 -8.00
C MET A 120 7.84 4.23 -6.82
N LEU A 121 8.34 3.97 -5.60
CA LEU A 121 7.54 4.04 -4.39
C LEU A 121 7.05 5.47 -4.11
N GLU A 122 7.92 6.48 -4.24
CA GLU A 122 7.55 7.89 -4.08
C GLU A 122 6.44 8.28 -5.06
N LYS A 123 6.56 7.91 -6.34
CA LYS A 123 5.48 8.11 -7.32
C LYS A 123 4.18 7.40 -6.96
N ALA A 124 4.26 6.17 -6.47
CA ALA A 124 3.08 5.44 -6.03
C ALA A 124 2.37 6.14 -4.85
N LEU A 125 3.14 6.75 -3.94
CA LEU A 125 2.59 7.56 -2.85
C LEU A 125 2.00 8.87 -3.35
N GLU A 126 2.68 9.57 -4.26
CA GLU A 126 2.17 10.79 -4.89
C GLU A 126 0.84 10.54 -5.60
N LEU A 127 0.75 9.47 -6.41
CA LEU A 127 -0.49 9.10 -7.08
C LEU A 127 -1.59 8.71 -6.09
N LYS A 128 -1.26 7.99 -5.02
CA LYS A 128 -2.21 7.65 -3.94
C LYS A 128 -2.77 8.92 -3.28
N GLU A 129 -1.93 9.90 -3.01
CA GLU A 129 -2.34 11.22 -2.51
C GLU A 129 -3.25 11.93 -3.52
N GLU A 130 -2.85 12.00 -4.79
CA GLU A 130 -3.60 12.66 -5.86
C GLU A 130 -5.00 12.08 -5.99
N LEU A 131 -5.14 10.76 -6.10
CA LEU A 131 -6.44 10.09 -6.21
C LEU A 131 -7.35 10.37 -5.01
N THR A 132 -6.75 10.42 -3.80
CA THR A 132 -7.51 10.73 -2.58
C THR A 132 -7.99 12.18 -2.61
N ARG A 133 -7.15 13.12 -3.07
CA ARG A 133 -7.51 14.54 -3.21
C ARG A 133 -8.53 14.78 -4.32
N GLU A 134 -8.44 14.04 -5.40
CA GLU A 134 -9.44 14.06 -6.48
C GLU A 134 -10.80 13.63 -5.94
N ARG A 135 -10.87 12.50 -5.23
CA ARG A 135 -12.10 12.04 -4.56
C ARG A 135 -12.68 13.11 -3.63
N ILE A 136 -11.86 13.78 -2.84
CA ILE A 136 -12.31 14.88 -1.97
C ILE A 136 -12.93 16.01 -2.81
N THR A 137 -12.25 16.40 -3.90
CA THR A 137 -12.71 17.45 -4.81
C THR A 137 -14.04 17.08 -5.47
N GLU A 138 -14.19 15.85 -5.93
CA GLU A 138 -15.45 15.33 -6.47
C GLU A 138 -16.57 15.39 -5.42
N TYR A 139 -16.28 15.01 -4.18
CA TYR A 139 -17.25 15.07 -3.09
C TYR A 139 -17.64 16.51 -2.72
N GLN A 140 -16.72 17.47 -2.82
CA GLN A 140 -17.04 18.88 -2.61
C GLN A 140 -18.04 19.38 -3.66
N ASP A 141 -17.85 19.02 -4.93
CA ASP A 141 -18.82 19.39 -5.97
C ASP A 141 -20.15 18.63 -5.84
N PHE A 142 -20.08 17.33 -5.53
CA PHE A 142 -21.26 16.48 -5.39
C PHE A 142 -22.17 16.93 -4.23
N TYR A 143 -21.59 17.25 -3.07
CA TYR A 143 -22.32 17.68 -1.87
C TYR A 143 -22.48 19.20 -1.73
N LYS A 144 -22.20 20.00 -2.77
CA LYS A 144 -22.27 21.47 -2.70
C LYS A 144 -23.60 22.05 -2.19
N ASN A 145 -24.69 21.29 -2.28
CA ASN A 145 -26.03 21.68 -1.83
C ASN A 145 -26.45 21.03 -0.50
N ASP A 146 -25.62 20.17 0.09
CA ASP A 146 -25.83 19.54 1.40
C ASP A 146 -24.78 20.08 2.37
N ALA A 147 -25.15 21.12 3.13
CA ALA A 147 -24.22 21.82 4.02
C ALA A 147 -23.57 20.89 5.07
N ALA A 148 -24.31 19.90 5.57
CA ALA A 148 -23.81 18.98 6.58
C ALA A 148 -22.76 18.03 5.98
N LYS A 149 -23.03 17.47 4.79
CA LYS A 149 -22.06 16.60 4.12
C LYS A 149 -20.86 17.37 3.60
N LEU A 150 -21.07 18.57 3.06
CA LEU A 150 -20.00 19.45 2.59
C LEU A 150 -19.04 19.83 3.74
N GLU A 151 -19.57 20.07 4.93
CA GLU A 151 -18.74 20.31 6.12
C GLU A 151 -17.83 19.11 6.41
N THR A 152 -18.37 17.88 6.37
CA THR A 152 -17.57 16.65 6.55
C THR A 152 -16.48 16.50 5.48
N VAL A 153 -16.78 16.80 4.22
CA VAL A 153 -15.78 16.75 3.13
C VAL A 153 -14.67 17.77 3.37
N ASN A 154 -15.00 18.99 3.78
CA ASN A 154 -14.01 20.02 4.07
C ASN A 154 -13.14 19.67 5.29
N GLN A 155 -13.72 19.01 6.29
CA GLN A 155 -12.95 18.46 7.41
C GLN A 155 -11.99 17.37 6.94
N ALA A 156 -12.42 16.47 6.04
CA ALA A 156 -11.54 15.46 5.46
C ALA A 156 -10.39 16.10 4.66
N LEU A 157 -10.65 17.16 3.88
CA LEU A 157 -9.60 17.92 3.19
C LEU A 157 -8.58 18.51 4.18
N SER A 158 -9.06 19.16 5.24
CA SER A 158 -8.18 19.73 6.26
C SER A 158 -7.34 18.67 6.97
N LEU A 159 -7.86 17.47 7.16
CA LEU A 159 -7.12 16.34 7.73
C LEU A 159 -6.06 15.83 6.76
N ALA A 160 -6.38 15.68 5.47
CA ALA A 160 -5.42 15.32 4.43
C ALA A 160 -4.27 16.34 4.34
N ASP A 161 -4.56 17.64 4.42
CA ASP A 161 -3.53 18.71 4.45
C ASP A 161 -2.63 18.64 5.70
N GLN A 162 -3.13 18.05 6.79
CA GLN A 162 -2.37 17.78 8.01
C GLN A 162 -1.69 16.39 7.99
N GLN A 163 -1.70 15.71 6.85
CA GLN A 163 -1.18 14.34 6.69
C GLN A 163 -1.85 13.33 7.64
N GLN A 164 -3.13 13.56 7.96
CA GLN A 164 -3.97 12.66 8.76
C GLN A 164 -4.83 11.77 7.86
N TRP A 165 -4.17 10.91 7.09
CA TRP A 165 -4.76 10.21 5.94
C TRP A 165 -5.80 9.17 6.34
N ARG A 166 -5.52 8.37 7.37
CA ARG A 166 -6.47 7.39 7.91
C ARG A 166 -7.75 8.08 8.36
N THR A 167 -7.60 9.11 9.19
CA THR A 167 -8.75 9.85 9.70
C THR A 167 -9.52 10.53 8.56
N ALA A 168 -8.83 11.13 7.58
CA ALA A 168 -9.48 11.73 6.41
C ALA A 168 -10.34 10.70 5.65
N ALA A 169 -9.80 9.51 5.38
CA ALA A 169 -10.51 8.43 4.70
C ALA A 169 -11.73 7.93 5.48
N GLU A 170 -11.61 7.73 6.79
CA GLU A 170 -12.75 7.37 7.65
C GLU A 170 -13.90 8.39 7.54
N LYS A 171 -13.58 9.69 7.49
CA LYS A 171 -14.59 10.75 7.32
C LYS A 171 -15.26 10.66 5.95
N LEU A 172 -14.49 10.46 4.87
CA LEU A 172 -15.04 10.32 3.53
C LEU A 172 -15.90 9.07 3.38
N ASN A 173 -15.47 7.95 3.98
CA ASN A 173 -16.19 6.68 3.91
C ASN A 173 -17.51 6.74 4.69
N SER A 174 -17.61 7.57 5.73
CA SER A 174 -18.87 7.81 6.44
C SER A 174 -19.97 8.45 5.58
N LEU A 175 -19.61 9.10 4.47
CA LEU A 175 -20.58 9.75 3.56
C LEU A 175 -21.27 8.78 2.61
N GLN A 176 -20.69 7.59 2.43
CA GLN A 176 -21.23 6.49 1.63
C GLN A 176 -22.19 5.59 2.43
N ALA A 177 -22.29 5.79 3.75
CA ALA A 177 -23.11 5.00 4.67
C ALA A 177 -24.58 5.43 4.71
#